data_AF-A0A6U5FR02-F1
#
_entry.id   AF-A0A6U5FR02-F1
#
_cell.length_a   1.000
_cell.length_b   1.000
_cell.length_c   1.000
_cell.angle_alpha   90.00
_cell.angle_beta   90.00
_cell.angle_gamma   90.00
#
_symmetry.space_group_name_H-M   'P 1'
#
loop_
_entity.id
_entity.type
_entity.pdbx_description
1 polymer ?
#
loop_
_entity_poly.entity_id
_entity_poly.type
_entity_poly.pdbx_seq_one_letter_code
_entity_poly.pdbx_strand_id
1 'polypeptide(L)'
;GEAIPVPYCDLHLKSGDAALKVVHHPVVDKVLVANVDLPANYRMVFWGHRGRCRTSDKEDRSISFYPPNPQTGRNFYPFTKTLRRDNYNGVLNPESTGDILQYASCPGPSERQNIKSTFQYFGLRNGDIGGLEFVTLEPVKANTQLCHWYGSHWWSARNMKRQDVGTNRFPAPKRRKTAKGSKTR
;
A
#
# COMPACT_ATOMS: atom_id res chain seq x y z
N GLY A 1 -17.33 17.57 6.95
CA GLY A 1 -17.40 16.48 5.97
C GLY A 1 -17.88 15.23 6.66
N GLU A 2 -18.95 14.63 6.15
CA GLU A 2 -19.40 13.31 6.59
C GLU A 2 -18.28 12.29 6.40
N ALA A 3 -18.27 11.29 7.27
CA ALA A 3 -17.26 10.26 7.22
C ALA A 3 -17.51 9.33 6.03
N ILE A 4 -16.44 9.05 5.27
CA ILE A 4 -16.50 8.10 4.16
C ILE A 4 -16.10 6.74 4.73
N PRO A 5 -17.00 5.75 4.83
CA PRO A 5 -16.63 4.41 5.29
C PRO A 5 -15.58 3.79 4.34
N VAL A 6 -14.88 2.76 4.82
CA VAL A 6 -14.04 1.93 3.94
C VAL A 6 -14.95 1.37 2.84
N PRO A 7 -14.61 1.52 1.55
CA PRO A 7 -15.50 1.21 0.43
C PRO A 7 -15.57 -0.31 0.13
N TYR A 8 -15.78 -1.10 1.17
CA TYR A 8 -15.95 -2.55 1.10
C TYR A 8 -17.24 -2.95 1.81
N CYS A 9 -17.95 -3.92 1.24
CA CYS A 9 -19.06 -4.57 1.94
C CYS A 9 -18.53 -5.52 3.03
N ASP A 10 -19.41 -6.01 3.90
CA ASP A 10 -19.05 -6.87 5.04
C ASP A 10 -18.24 -8.12 4.65
N LEU A 11 -18.50 -8.67 3.47
CA LEU A 11 -17.72 -9.78 2.93
C LEU A 11 -16.27 -9.35 2.68
N HIS A 12 -16.07 -8.29 1.91
CA HIS A 12 -14.73 -7.82 1.54
C HIS A 12 -13.97 -7.19 2.72
N LEU A 13 -14.66 -6.70 3.76
CA LEU A 13 -14.01 -6.30 5.02
C LEU A 13 -13.39 -7.50 5.77
N LYS A 14 -13.91 -8.71 5.56
CA LYS A 14 -13.43 -9.97 6.18
C LYS A 14 -12.44 -10.72 5.31
N SER A 15 -12.64 -10.75 3.99
CA SER A 15 -11.85 -11.55 3.06
C SER A 15 -10.87 -10.75 2.20
N GLY A 16 -11.03 -9.43 2.15
CA GLY A 16 -10.36 -8.54 1.23
C GLY A 16 -10.85 -8.64 -0.21
N ASP A 17 -10.22 -7.84 -1.07
CA ASP A 17 -10.56 -7.67 -2.48
C ASP A 17 -10.33 -8.96 -3.28
N ALA A 18 -11.39 -9.51 -3.87
CA ALA A 18 -11.35 -10.76 -4.65
C ALA A 18 -10.53 -10.68 -5.95
N ALA A 19 -10.21 -9.47 -6.42
CA ALA A 19 -9.31 -9.27 -7.55
C ALA A 19 -7.84 -9.52 -7.19
N LEU A 20 -7.54 -9.69 -5.89
CA LEU A 20 -6.22 -9.98 -5.36
C LEU A 20 -6.28 -11.32 -4.59
N LYS A 21 -5.11 -11.91 -4.35
CA LYS A 21 -5.00 -13.09 -3.49
C LYS A 21 -3.66 -13.11 -2.79
N VAL A 22 -3.67 -13.61 -1.55
CA VAL A 22 -2.45 -13.89 -0.79
C VAL A 22 -1.98 -15.29 -1.14
N VAL A 23 -0.71 -15.44 -1.46
CA VAL A 23 -0.09 -16.73 -1.77
C VAL A 23 1.18 -16.93 -0.95
N HIS A 24 1.53 -18.19 -0.72
CA HIS A 24 2.77 -18.53 -0.03
C HIS A 24 3.99 -18.19 -0.90
N HIS A 25 5.01 -17.59 -0.28
CA HIS A 25 6.27 -17.21 -0.88
C HIS A 25 7.42 -17.95 -0.19
N PRO A 26 8.34 -18.59 -0.94
CA PRO A 26 9.38 -19.47 -0.37
C PRO A 26 10.35 -18.78 0.60
N VAL A 27 10.45 -17.45 0.55
CA VAL A 27 11.42 -16.66 1.35
C VAL A 27 10.78 -15.68 2.33
N VAL A 28 9.57 -15.17 2.02
CA VAL A 28 8.95 -14.07 2.79
C VAL A 28 7.57 -14.45 3.34
N ASP A 29 7.32 -15.75 3.46
CA ASP A 29 6.06 -16.41 3.88
C ASP A 29 4.86 -16.10 2.97
N LYS A 30 4.44 -14.84 2.87
CA LYS A 30 3.24 -14.43 2.12
C LYS A 30 3.51 -13.24 1.24
N VAL A 31 2.92 -13.27 0.05
CA VAL A 31 2.92 -12.14 -0.90
C VAL A 31 1.53 -11.95 -1.49
N LEU A 32 1.21 -10.70 -1.82
CA LEU A 32 0.00 -10.34 -2.54
C LEU A 32 0.24 -10.40 -4.05
N VAL A 33 -0.64 -11.11 -4.76
CA VAL A 33 -0.63 -11.17 -6.22
C VAL A 33 -1.99 -10.78 -6.80
N ALA A 34 -1.98 -10.32 -8.05
CA ALA A 34 -3.21 -10.12 -8.80
C ALA A 34 -3.87 -11.48 -9.05
N ASN A 35 -5.16 -11.62 -8.72
CA ASN A 35 -5.92 -12.84 -9.00
C ASN A 35 -6.42 -12.86 -10.45
N VAL A 36 -6.73 -11.68 -10.98
CA VAL A 36 -7.13 -11.43 -12.38
C VAL A 36 -6.23 -10.36 -13.00
N ASP A 37 -6.33 -10.14 -14.31
CA ASP A 37 -5.69 -8.99 -14.94
C ASP A 37 -6.31 -7.69 -14.39
N LEU A 38 -5.48 -6.82 -13.82
CA LEU A 38 -5.90 -5.53 -13.29
C LEU A 38 -5.58 -4.42 -14.30
N PRO A 39 -6.49 -3.47 -14.53
CA PRO A 39 -6.20 -2.29 -15.32
C PRO A 39 -5.23 -1.36 -14.57
N ALA A 40 -4.69 -0.37 -15.29
CA ALA A 40 -4.05 0.77 -14.65
C ALA A 40 -5.07 1.58 -13.83
N ASN A 41 -4.61 2.20 -12.74
CA ASN A 41 -5.46 2.94 -11.79
C ASN A 41 -6.56 2.09 -11.13
N TYR A 42 -6.43 0.77 -11.11
CA TYR A 42 -7.28 -0.09 -10.31
C TYR A 42 -7.15 0.33 -8.84
N ARG A 43 -8.28 0.61 -8.19
CA ARG A 43 -8.34 1.17 -6.84
C ARG A 43 -8.52 0.04 -5.83
N MET A 44 -7.74 0.10 -4.78
CA MET A 44 -7.74 -0.83 -3.66
C MET A 44 -7.56 -0.02 -2.38
N VAL A 45 -7.88 -0.60 -1.24
CA VAL A 45 -7.77 0.07 0.05
C VAL A 45 -6.90 -0.76 0.97
N PHE A 46 -5.98 -0.09 1.66
CA PHE A 46 -5.29 -0.60 2.84
C PHE A 46 -6.11 -0.20 4.06
N TRP A 47 -6.59 -1.11 4.90
CA TRP A 47 -7.43 -0.77 6.05
C TRP A 47 -7.04 -1.49 7.33
N GLY A 48 -7.39 -0.88 8.45
CA GLY A 48 -7.01 -1.39 9.75
C GLY A 48 -7.59 -0.61 10.92
N HIS A 49 -7.29 -1.11 12.12
CA HIS A 49 -7.57 -0.42 13.37
C HIS A 49 -6.70 0.82 13.51
N ARG A 50 -7.29 1.91 14.02
CA ARG A 50 -6.57 3.18 14.21
C ARG A 50 -5.95 3.26 15.59
N GLY A 51 -4.73 3.80 15.69
CA GLY A 51 -4.11 4.22 16.95
C GLY A 51 -3.72 3.08 17.91
N ARG A 52 -3.88 1.81 17.52
CA ARG A 52 -3.55 0.63 18.34
C ARG A 52 -2.12 0.12 18.16
N CYS A 53 -1.23 0.93 17.59
CA CYS A 53 0.14 0.50 17.25
C CYS A 53 1.15 1.47 17.87
N ARG A 54 2.31 0.94 18.28
CA ARG A 54 3.51 1.77 18.40
C ARG A 54 3.83 2.34 16.99
N THR A 55 4.59 3.42 16.93
CA THR A 55 4.86 4.18 15.69
C THR A 55 5.15 3.26 14.48
N SER A 56 4.69 3.62 13.28
CA SER A 56 4.68 2.72 12.11
C SER A 56 6.06 2.26 11.63
N ASP A 57 7.13 2.87 12.14
CA ASP A 57 8.52 2.43 11.94
C ASP A 57 8.83 1.08 12.59
N LYS A 58 8.12 0.71 13.66
CA LYS A 58 8.32 -0.55 14.41
C LYS A 58 7.40 -1.69 13.99
N GLU A 59 6.30 -1.38 13.32
CA GLU A 59 5.25 -2.34 13.01
C GLU A 59 5.12 -2.51 11.49
N ASP A 60 5.67 -3.62 11.01
CA ASP A 60 5.99 -3.91 9.60
C ASP A 60 4.79 -3.82 8.66
N ARG A 61 3.62 -4.14 9.21
CA ARG A 61 2.35 -4.19 8.50
C ARG A 61 1.59 -2.88 8.54
N SER A 62 2.09 -1.83 9.17
CA SER A 62 1.28 -0.67 9.56
C SER A 62 1.60 0.59 8.73
N ILE A 63 0.62 1.47 8.52
CA ILE A 63 0.79 2.70 7.72
C ILE A 63 0.29 3.93 8.48
N SER A 64 1.02 5.03 8.39
CA SER A 64 0.60 6.33 8.94
C SER A 64 -0.75 6.80 8.38
N PHE A 65 -1.62 7.31 9.26
CA PHE A 65 -2.98 7.72 8.92
C PHE A 65 -3.18 9.23 9.07
N TYR A 66 -3.61 9.88 7.98
CA TYR A 66 -3.86 11.32 7.93
C TYR A 66 -5.31 11.56 7.44
N PRO A 67 -6.31 11.57 8.34
CA PRO A 67 -7.69 11.79 7.97
C PRO A 67 -7.89 13.17 7.31
N PRO A 68 -8.91 13.33 6.46
CA PRO A 68 -9.25 14.63 5.87
C PRO A 68 -9.60 15.69 6.92
N ASN A 69 -9.40 16.95 6.55
CA ASN A 69 -9.85 18.10 7.34
C ASN A 69 -11.36 17.96 7.64
N PRO A 70 -11.79 18.11 8.91
CA PRO A 70 -13.15 17.81 9.30
C PRO A 70 -14.19 18.79 8.74
N GLN A 71 -13.81 20.03 8.43
CA GLN A 71 -14.70 21.00 7.79
C GLN A 71 -14.78 20.77 6.28
N THR A 72 -13.63 20.71 5.61
CA THR A 72 -13.56 20.74 4.14
C THR A 72 -13.56 19.36 3.48
N GLY A 73 -13.31 18.29 4.24
CA GLY A 73 -13.14 16.94 3.70
C GLY A 73 -11.84 16.74 2.92
N ARG A 74 -10.92 17.72 2.89
CA ARG A 74 -9.70 17.69 2.08
C ARG A 74 -8.47 17.36 2.93
N ASN A 75 -7.51 16.66 2.31
CA ASN A 75 -6.20 16.37 2.89
C ASN A 75 -5.07 17.29 2.40
N PHE A 76 -5.41 18.39 1.73
CA PHE A 76 -4.47 19.38 1.22
C PHE A 76 -4.70 20.73 1.88
N TYR A 77 -3.66 21.55 1.95
CA TYR A 77 -3.84 22.95 2.31
C TYR A 77 -4.74 23.64 1.27
N PRO A 78 -5.64 24.56 1.67
CA PRO A 78 -6.64 25.13 0.75
C PRO A 78 -6.06 25.79 -0.50
N PHE A 79 -4.85 26.34 -0.39
CA PHE A 79 -4.19 27.14 -1.43
C PHE A 79 -3.00 26.43 -2.09
N THR A 80 -2.71 25.18 -1.72
CA THR A 80 -1.60 24.42 -2.30
C THR A 80 -2.00 22.96 -2.53
N LYS A 81 -1.31 22.27 -3.44
CA LYS A 81 -1.43 20.81 -3.57
C LYS A 81 -0.59 20.05 -2.53
N THR A 82 -0.15 20.74 -1.47
CA THR A 82 0.67 20.15 -0.41
C THR A 82 -0.21 19.44 0.62
N LEU A 83 0.17 18.22 0.97
CA LEU A 83 -0.53 17.41 1.96
C LEU A 83 -0.47 18.06 3.35
N ARG A 84 -1.59 18.00 4.09
CA ARG A 84 -1.66 18.33 5.51
C ARG A 84 -1.08 17.17 6.34
N ARG A 85 0.18 17.29 6.75
CA ARG A 85 0.85 16.33 7.65
C ARG A 85 0.58 16.60 9.13
N ASP A 86 0.11 17.80 9.44
CA ASP A 86 -0.34 18.26 10.76
C ASP A 86 -1.61 17.55 11.25
N ASN A 87 -2.37 16.92 10.35
CA ASN A 87 -3.56 16.14 10.70
C ASN A 87 -3.25 14.64 10.93
N TYR A 88 -2.10 14.34 11.54
CA TYR A 88 -1.71 12.97 11.87
C TYR A 88 -2.64 12.40 12.95
N ASN A 89 -3.28 11.25 12.66
CA ASN A 89 -4.21 10.60 13.60
C ASN A 89 -3.78 9.16 13.92
N GLY A 90 -2.46 8.93 13.95
CA GLY A 90 -1.88 7.65 14.32
C GLY A 90 -1.59 6.73 13.13
N VAL A 91 -1.73 5.43 13.38
CA VAL A 91 -1.35 4.35 12.46
C VAL A 91 -2.57 3.48 12.14
N LEU A 92 -2.68 3.00 10.90
CA LEU A 92 -3.56 1.90 10.50
C LEU A 92 -2.85 0.57 10.76
N ASN A 93 -3.41 -0.26 11.64
CA ASN A 93 -2.94 -1.62 11.90
C ASN A 93 -3.93 -2.63 11.30
N PRO A 94 -3.55 -3.37 10.24
CA PRO A 94 -4.38 -4.39 9.59
C PRO A 94 -4.42 -5.72 10.37
N GLU A 95 -3.76 -5.81 11.54
CA GLU A 95 -3.82 -7.00 12.36
C GLU A 95 -5.27 -7.36 12.74
N SER A 96 -5.59 -8.64 12.64
CA SER A 96 -6.93 -9.19 12.90
C SER A 96 -8.04 -8.62 12.00
N THR A 97 -7.69 -7.98 10.88
CA THR A 97 -8.66 -7.57 9.84
C THR A 97 -8.57 -8.50 8.62
N GLY A 98 -9.50 -8.31 7.66
CA GLY A 98 -9.44 -8.95 6.35
C GLY A 98 -8.50 -8.27 5.36
N ASP A 99 -7.67 -7.31 5.80
CA ASP A 99 -6.79 -6.57 4.90
C ASP A 99 -5.72 -7.48 4.30
N ILE A 100 -5.83 -7.72 3.00
CA ILE A 100 -4.84 -8.50 2.25
C ILE A 100 -3.74 -7.61 1.67
N LEU A 101 -3.92 -6.28 1.69
CA LEU A 101 -2.96 -5.34 1.11
C LEU A 101 -1.68 -5.23 1.96
N GLN A 102 -1.75 -5.58 3.25
CA GLN A 102 -0.61 -5.75 4.16
C GLN A 102 0.46 -6.74 3.66
N TYR A 103 0.10 -7.65 2.74
CA TYR A 103 1.03 -8.62 2.15
C TYR A 103 1.68 -8.12 0.84
N ALA A 104 1.40 -6.89 0.40
CA ALA A 104 2.03 -6.32 -0.80
C ALA A 104 3.49 -5.95 -0.56
N SER A 105 4.42 -6.68 -1.15
CA SER A 105 5.84 -6.64 -0.80
C SER A 105 6.58 -5.35 -1.16
N CYS A 106 7.68 -5.08 -0.44
CA CYS A 106 8.64 -4.05 -0.84
C CYS A 106 9.52 -4.56 -1.99
N PRO A 107 9.63 -3.83 -3.11
CA PRO A 107 10.41 -4.31 -4.25
C PRO A 107 11.91 -4.34 -3.95
N GLY A 108 12.58 -5.39 -4.43
CA GLY A 108 14.03 -5.54 -4.32
C GLY A 108 14.86 -4.59 -5.18
N PRO A 109 16.19 -4.80 -5.23
CA PRO A 109 17.11 -3.94 -5.97
C PRO A 109 16.84 -3.92 -7.48
N SER A 110 16.46 -5.05 -8.09
CA SER A 110 16.17 -5.12 -9.53
C SER A 110 14.69 -4.88 -9.86
N GLU A 111 13.86 -4.71 -8.83
CA GLU A 111 12.41 -4.60 -8.92
C GLU A 111 11.92 -3.18 -8.63
N ARG A 112 10.69 -2.91 -9.03
CA ARG A 112 10.02 -1.62 -8.82
C ARG A 112 8.64 -1.82 -8.21
N GLN A 113 8.04 -0.73 -7.77
CA GLN A 113 6.63 -0.74 -7.37
C GLN A 113 5.72 -0.73 -8.61
N ASN A 114 4.56 -1.34 -8.50
CA ASN A 114 3.44 -1.27 -9.45
C ASN A 114 2.14 -0.79 -8.80
N ILE A 115 2.13 -0.56 -7.50
CA ILE A 115 1.07 0.17 -6.78
C ILE A 115 1.67 1.34 -5.98
N LYS A 116 0.86 2.34 -5.69
CA LYS A 116 1.19 3.43 -4.78
C LYS A 116 -0.03 3.81 -3.94
N SER A 117 0.19 4.36 -2.76
CA SER A 117 -0.87 5.05 -2.03
C SER A 117 -1.25 6.35 -2.74
N THR A 118 -2.50 6.77 -2.59
CA THR A 118 -2.95 8.11 -2.95
C THR A 118 -3.04 8.99 -1.70
N PHE A 119 -3.76 10.10 -1.79
CA PHE A 119 -4.07 10.95 -0.65
C PHE A 119 -5.55 10.86 -0.24
N GLN A 120 -6.24 9.85 -0.74
CA GLN A 120 -7.61 9.52 -0.36
C GLN A 120 -7.59 8.59 0.84
N TYR A 121 -8.26 9.02 1.90
CA TYR A 121 -8.41 8.25 3.13
C TYR A 121 -9.90 7.97 3.40
N PHE A 122 -10.15 6.91 4.13
CA PHE A 122 -11.47 6.44 4.56
C PHE A 122 -11.49 6.26 6.08
N GLY A 123 -12.69 6.23 6.67
CA GLY A 123 -12.94 6.02 8.09
C GLY A 123 -13.66 7.18 8.78
N LEU A 124 -14.36 6.87 9.87
CA LEU A 124 -15.00 7.86 10.73
C LEU A 124 -13.95 8.66 11.51
N ARG A 125 -14.14 9.97 11.68
CA ARG A 125 -13.36 10.73 12.68
C ARG A 125 -13.61 10.08 14.04
N ASN A 126 -12.55 9.75 14.77
CA ASN A 126 -12.61 9.02 16.06
C ASN A 126 -13.26 7.60 16.05
N GLY A 127 -13.57 6.99 14.88
CA GLY A 127 -13.95 5.56 14.80
C GLY A 127 -12.79 4.56 14.96
N ASP A 128 -13.10 3.27 15.04
CA ASP A 128 -12.04 2.26 15.25
C ASP A 128 -11.28 1.88 13.98
N ILE A 129 -11.89 2.08 12.81
CA ILE A 129 -11.36 1.65 11.50
C ILE A 129 -11.06 2.87 10.62
N GLY A 130 -9.95 2.79 9.87
CA GLY A 130 -9.62 3.70 8.79
C GLY A 130 -9.05 2.97 7.58
N GLY A 131 -8.96 3.69 6.47
CA GLY A 131 -8.37 3.16 5.24
C GLY A 131 -7.56 4.21 4.48
N LEU A 132 -6.60 3.73 3.69
CA LEU A 132 -5.80 4.50 2.75
C LEU A 132 -5.94 3.87 1.38
N GLU A 133 -6.31 4.68 0.40
CA GLU A 133 -6.39 4.22 -0.98
C GLU A 133 -5.01 3.94 -1.56
N PHE A 134 -4.94 2.84 -2.31
CA PHE A 134 -3.86 2.48 -3.21
C PHE A 134 -4.38 2.33 -4.63
N VAL A 135 -3.52 2.59 -5.61
CA VAL A 135 -3.83 2.43 -7.03
C VAL A 135 -2.71 1.72 -7.77
N THR A 136 -3.06 0.88 -8.76
CA THR A 136 -2.09 0.35 -9.71
C THR A 136 -1.55 1.47 -10.60
N LEU A 137 -0.24 1.44 -10.89
CA LEU A 137 0.45 2.42 -11.71
C LEU A 137 0.35 2.13 -13.21
N GLU A 138 0.07 0.88 -13.53
CA GLU A 138 0.06 0.31 -14.88
C GLU A 138 -0.82 -0.96 -14.84
N PRO A 139 -1.20 -1.54 -16.00
CA PRO A 139 -1.87 -2.82 -16.01
C PRO A 139 -1.01 -3.92 -15.36
N VAL A 140 -1.61 -4.74 -14.49
CA VAL A 140 -0.94 -5.82 -13.78
C VAL A 140 -1.54 -7.15 -14.23
N LYS A 141 -0.71 -8.05 -14.77
CA LYS A 141 -1.17 -9.38 -15.19
C LYS A 141 -1.48 -10.28 -14.00
N ALA A 142 -2.45 -11.17 -14.16
CA ALA A 142 -2.76 -12.21 -13.18
C ALA A 142 -1.50 -12.96 -12.74
N ASN A 143 -1.44 -13.31 -11.46
CA ASN A 143 -0.31 -13.92 -10.74
C ASN A 143 0.96 -13.03 -10.62
N THR A 144 0.94 -11.78 -11.07
CA THR A 144 2.04 -10.83 -10.80
C THR A 144 1.91 -10.30 -9.37
N GLN A 145 3.03 -10.17 -8.65
CA GLN A 145 3.06 -9.58 -7.32
C GLN A 145 2.72 -8.09 -7.34
N LEU A 146 1.99 -7.64 -6.33
CA LEU A 146 1.76 -6.23 -6.06
C LEU A 146 2.86 -5.75 -5.10
N CYS A 147 3.60 -4.73 -5.53
CA CYS A 147 4.70 -4.17 -4.77
C CYS A 147 4.51 -2.66 -4.58
N HIS A 148 4.69 -2.18 -3.35
CA HIS A 148 4.78 -0.75 -3.04
C HIS A 148 6.08 -0.45 -2.28
N TRP A 149 6.59 0.77 -2.39
CA TRP A 149 7.82 1.15 -1.71
C TRP A 149 7.59 1.48 -0.22
N TYR A 150 8.25 0.75 0.68
CA TYR A 150 8.11 0.94 2.14
C TYR A 150 8.95 2.10 2.69
N GLY A 151 9.81 2.70 1.87
CA GLY A 151 10.81 3.68 2.30
C GLY A 151 12.23 3.12 2.32
N SER A 152 13.21 3.99 2.17
CA SER A 152 14.63 3.63 2.02
C SER A 152 15.25 2.99 3.27
N HIS A 153 14.74 3.34 4.45
CA HIS A 153 15.27 2.89 5.73
C HIS A 153 14.61 1.60 6.24
N TRP A 154 13.54 1.11 5.60
CA TRP A 154 12.75 0.00 6.14
C TRP A 154 13.58 -1.28 6.31
N TRP A 155 14.37 -1.62 5.29
CA TRP A 155 15.23 -2.81 5.27
C TRP A 155 16.38 -2.70 6.28
N SER A 156 17.11 -1.58 6.28
CA SER A 156 18.25 -1.38 7.16
C SER A 156 17.84 -1.25 8.63
N ALA A 157 16.69 -0.63 8.92
CA ALA A 157 16.14 -0.54 10.27
C ALA A 157 15.80 -1.91 10.88
N ARG A 158 15.63 -2.94 10.04
CA ARG A 158 15.38 -4.34 10.44
C ARG A 158 16.63 -5.21 10.33
N ASN A 159 17.79 -4.61 10.07
CA ASN A 159 19.04 -5.32 9.83
C ASN A 159 18.93 -6.35 8.69
N MET A 160 18.05 -6.08 7.70
CA MET A 160 17.80 -6.95 6.56
C MET A 160 18.49 -6.42 5.31
N LYS A 161 19.10 -7.33 4.54
CA LYS A 161 19.59 -7.01 3.20
C LYS A 161 18.41 -6.92 2.24
N ARG A 162 18.30 -5.80 1.53
CA ARG A 162 17.30 -5.65 0.45
C ARG A 162 17.54 -6.70 -0.64
N GLN A 163 16.50 -7.46 -0.95
CA GLN A 163 16.53 -8.54 -1.94
C GLN A 163 15.28 -8.51 -2.82
N ASP A 164 15.38 -9.11 -4.00
CA ASP A 164 14.25 -9.31 -4.90
C ASP A 164 13.24 -10.29 -4.31
N VAL A 165 11.96 -9.97 -4.44
CA VAL A 165 10.83 -10.79 -3.95
C VAL A 165 10.15 -11.54 -5.08
N GLY A 166 10.41 -11.22 -6.35
CA GLY A 166 9.83 -11.91 -7.49
C GLY A 166 10.27 -13.38 -7.57
N THR A 167 9.33 -14.27 -7.91
CA THR A 167 9.60 -15.68 -8.24
C THR A 167 9.21 -15.95 -9.69
N ASN A 168 9.59 -17.12 -10.22
CA ASN A 168 9.16 -17.56 -11.55
C ASN A 168 7.63 -17.74 -11.63
N ARG A 169 7.02 -18.24 -10.55
CA ARG A 169 5.57 -18.48 -10.49
C ARG A 169 4.77 -17.19 -10.24
N PHE A 170 5.32 -16.32 -9.41
CA PHE A 170 4.72 -15.04 -9.03
C PHE A 170 5.76 -13.94 -9.24
N PRO A 171 5.87 -13.38 -10.45
CA PRO A 171 6.91 -12.40 -10.74
C PRO A 171 6.59 -11.05 -10.09
N ALA A 172 7.63 -10.33 -9.66
CA ALA A 172 7.54 -8.92 -9.32
C ALA A 172 7.98 -8.06 -10.52
N PRO A 173 7.40 -6.87 -10.70
CA PRO A 173 7.74 -6.00 -11.83
C PRO A 173 9.20 -5.55 -11.76
N LYS A 174 9.94 -5.76 -12.85
CA LYS A 174 11.35 -5.40 -12.95
C LYS A 174 11.54 -3.92 -13.27
N ARG A 175 12.64 -3.34 -12.79
CA ARG A 175 13.08 -1.99 -13.17
C ARG A 175 13.34 -1.98 -14.67
N ARG A 176 12.90 -0.90 -15.34
CA ARG A 176 13.31 -0.65 -16.72
C ARG A 176 14.82 -0.44 -16.70
N LYS A 177 15.56 -1.16 -17.56
CA LYS A 177 16.97 -0.87 -17.77
C LYS A 177 17.04 0.56 -18.31
N THR A 178 17.65 1.47 -17.56
CA THR A 178 18.03 2.76 -18.12
C THR A 178 18.96 2.45 -19.29
N ALA A 179 18.58 2.80 -20.52
CA ALA A 179 19.51 2.76 -21.63
C ALA A 179 20.74 3.57 -21.19
N LYS A 180 21.91 2.94 -21.08
CA LYS A 180 23.15 3.66 -20.81
C LYS A 180 23.24 4.75 -21.89
N GLY A 181 23.36 6.00 -21.46
CA GLY A 181 23.38 7.14 -22.34
C GLY A 181 24.33 6.91 -23.52
N SER A 182 23.78 7.04 -24.72
CA SER A 182 24.52 7.55 -25.86
C SER A 182 25.27 8.78 -25.38
N LYS A 183 26.57 8.63 -25.12
CA LYS A 183 27.46 9.78 -25.02
C LYS A 183 27.58 10.33 -26.43
N THR A 184 26.71 11.25 -26.80
CA THR A 184 26.98 12.15 -27.92
C THR A 184 28.23 12.94 -27.54
N ARG A 185 29.31 12.71 -28.29
CA ARG A 185 30.47 13.60 -28.36
C ARG A 185 30.08 14.88 -29.07
#